data_AF-A0A2D5HBN4-F1
#
_entry.id   AF-A0A2D5HBN4-F1
#
_cell.length_a   1.000
_cell.length_b   1.000
_cell.length_c   1.000
_cell.angle_alpha   90.00
_cell.angle_beta   90.00
_cell.angle_gamma   90.00
#
_symmetry.space_group_name_H-M   'P 1'
#
loop_
_entity.id
_entity.type
_entity.pdbx_description
1 polymer ?
#
loop_
_entity_poly.entity_id
_entity_poly.type
_entity_poly.pdbx_seq_one_letter_code
_entity_poly.pdbx_strand_id
1 'polypeptide(L)'
;MRIDPLLRALSEPTRLRIMRLLAHMELAVGELAQVLGQSQPRVSRHIRILCDAGLAERRKEGSWVFLRSAVSEQGTPSLGTAAARLLALAEDEDAAFASRCSEDRRHLAAIRAGREASAQAYFARHA
;
A
#
# COMPACT_ATOMS: atom_id res chain seq x y z
N MET A 1 -18.59 -7.87 -1.63
CA MET A 1 -18.13 -6.94 -0.57
C MET A 1 -19.33 -6.21 0.01
N ARG A 2 -19.41 -6.06 1.34
CA ARG A 2 -20.49 -5.30 2.02
C ARG A 2 -19.98 -3.90 2.38
N ILE A 3 -20.88 -2.93 2.49
CA ILE A 3 -20.50 -1.53 2.73
C ILE A 3 -19.95 -1.30 4.14
N ASP A 4 -20.54 -1.86 5.18
CA ASP A 4 -20.14 -1.61 6.58
C ASP A 4 -18.71 -2.07 6.88
N PRO A 5 -18.28 -3.30 6.49
CA PRO A 5 -16.91 -3.75 6.70
C PRO A 5 -15.89 -2.93 5.91
N LEU A 6 -16.26 -2.51 4.68
CA LEU A 6 -15.41 -1.64 3.86
C LEU A 6 -15.20 -0.30 4.55
N LEU A 7 -16.27 0.36 5.00
CA LEU A 7 -16.15 1.67 5.65
C LEU A 7 -15.36 1.57 6.96
N ARG A 8 -15.56 0.51 7.76
CA ARG A 8 -14.73 0.24 8.95
C ARG A 8 -13.27 -0.03 8.60
N ALA A 9 -13.00 -0.69 7.48
CA ALA A 9 -11.65 -0.90 6.98
C ALA A 9 -11.01 0.42 6.48
N LEU A 10 -11.78 1.38 6.01
CA LEU A 10 -11.25 2.67 5.55
C LEU A 10 -11.25 3.77 6.62
N SER A 11 -11.94 3.59 7.74
CA SER A 11 -12.04 4.61 8.81
C SER A 11 -10.76 4.77 9.65
N GLU A 12 -9.59 4.38 9.16
CA GLU A 12 -8.34 4.50 9.90
C GLU A 12 -7.20 5.00 9.00
N PRO A 13 -6.46 6.04 9.41
CA PRO A 13 -5.52 6.74 8.54
C PRO A 13 -4.41 5.87 7.92
N THR A 14 -3.85 4.91 8.67
CA THR A 14 -2.79 4.03 8.17
C THR A 14 -3.30 3.17 7.01
N ARG A 15 -4.53 2.65 7.10
CA ARG A 15 -5.13 1.86 6.02
C ARG A 15 -5.42 2.71 4.78
N LEU A 16 -5.80 3.98 4.93
CA LEU A 16 -5.92 4.89 3.79
C LEU A 16 -4.59 5.09 3.07
N ARG A 17 -3.51 5.33 3.83
CA ARG A 17 -2.15 5.44 3.29
C ARG A 17 -1.71 4.17 2.56
N ILE A 18 -1.96 2.99 3.14
CA ILE A 18 -1.68 1.69 2.48
C ILE A 18 -2.44 1.59 1.15
N MET A 19 -3.72 1.93 1.11
CA MET A 19 -4.51 1.86 -0.13
C MET A 19 -3.97 2.80 -1.22
N ARG A 20 -3.54 4.02 -0.86
CA ARG A 20 -2.91 4.94 -1.82
C ARG A 20 -1.59 4.42 -2.35
N LEU A 21 -0.76 3.82 -1.49
CA LEU A 21 0.49 3.17 -1.90
C LEU A 21 0.24 1.99 -2.85
N LEU A 22 -0.72 1.11 -2.52
CA LEU A 22 -1.08 -0.06 -3.33
C LEU A 22 -1.80 0.28 -4.64
N ALA A 23 -2.37 1.48 -4.77
CA ALA A 23 -2.96 1.95 -6.01
C ALA A 23 -1.91 2.20 -7.10
N HIS A 24 -0.64 2.42 -6.73
CA HIS A 24 0.44 2.65 -7.69
C HIS A 24 1.20 1.38 -8.06
N MET A 25 1.39 0.45 -7.12
CA MET A 25 2.18 -0.75 -7.35
C MET A 25 2.02 -1.83 -6.28
N GLU A 26 2.51 -3.03 -6.58
CA GLU A 26 2.67 -4.11 -5.61
C GLU A 26 3.85 -3.83 -4.65
N LEU A 27 3.66 -4.08 -3.35
CA LEU A 27 4.61 -3.76 -2.28
C LEU A 27 4.86 -4.93 -1.34
N ALA A 28 6.10 -5.11 -0.90
CA ALA A 28 6.39 -6.06 0.16
C ALA A 28 5.93 -5.51 1.53
N VAL A 29 5.50 -6.39 2.45
CA VAL A 29 5.06 -5.98 3.80
C VAL A 29 6.16 -5.19 4.54
N GLY A 30 7.43 -5.56 4.35
CA GLY A 30 8.56 -4.85 4.95
C GLY A 30 8.75 -3.43 4.40
N GLU A 31 8.44 -3.19 3.13
CA GLU A 31 8.46 -1.83 2.55
C GLU A 31 7.37 -0.96 3.18
N LEU A 32 6.15 -1.48 3.30
CA LEU A 32 5.05 -0.78 3.95
C LEU A 32 5.39 -0.43 5.41
N ALA A 33 5.98 -1.35 6.16
CA ALA A 33 6.42 -1.09 7.53
C ALA A 33 7.44 0.06 7.61
N GLN A 34 8.43 0.08 6.72
CA GLN A 34 9.44 1.14 6.66
C GLN A 34 8.84 2.50 6.26
N VAL A 35 8.04 2.54 5.19
CA VAL A 35 7.40 3.78 4.70
C VAL A 35 6.50 4.39 5.76
N LEU A 36 5.71 3.57 6.45
CA LEU A 36 4.75 4.04 7.46
C LEU A 36 5.41 4.37 8.81
N GLY A 37 6.68 4.04 9.00
CA GLY A 37 7.38 4.18 10.28
C GLY A 37 6.76 3.33 11.40
N GLN A 38 6.23 2.15 11.06
CA GLN A 38 5.52 1.28 11.98
C GLN A 38 6.13 -0.11 12.03
N SER A 39 5.96 -0.81 13.16
CA SER A 39 6.42 -2.19 13.29
C SER A 39 5.67 -3.11 12.31
N GLN A 40 6.37 -4.12 11.81
CA GLN A 40 5.80 -5.10 10.89
C GLN A 40 4.56 -5.84 11.47
N PRO A 41 4.48 -6.22 12.76
CA PRO A 41 3.26 -6.78 13.33
C PRO A 41 2.06 -5.82 13.26
N ARG A 42 2.28 -4.52 13.50
CA ARG A 42 1.23 -3.50 13.43
C ARG A 42 0.71 -3.35 12.01
N VAL A 43 1.62 -3.19 11.04
CA VAL A 43 1.25 -3.11 9.61
C VAL A 43 0.56 -4.40 9.14
N SER A 44 1.02 -5.57 9.57
CA SER A 44 0.37 -6.85 9.22
C SER A 44 -1.08 -6.93 9.72
N ARG A 45 -1.40 -6.34 10.88
CA ARG A 45 -2.77 -6.22 11.37
C ARG A 45 -3.63 -5.34 10.46
N HIS A 46 -3.11 -4.19 10.05
CA HIS A 46 -3.81 -3.29 9.11
C HIS A 46 -4.07 -3.99 7.77
N ILE A 47 -3.07 -4.68 7.24
CA ILE A 47 -3.16 -5.45 6.00
C ILE A 47 -4.23 -6.55 6.13
N ARG A 48 -4.29 -7.27 7.25
CA ARG A 48 -5.32 -8.30 7.47
C ARG A 48 -6.72 -7.72 7.34
N ILE A 49 -6.98 -6.59 7.98
CA ILE A 49 -8.28 -5.91 7.92
C ILE A 49 -8.62 -5.52 6.47
N LEU A 50 -7.65 -5.02 5.70
CA LEU A 50 -7.87 -4.68 4.28
C LEU A 50 -8.15 -5.91 3.42
N CYS A 51 -7.46 -7.03 3.65
CA CYS A 51 -7.73 -8.29 2.96
C CYS A 51 -9.09 -8.87 3.32
N ASP A 52 -9.44 -8.90 4.61
CA ASP A 52 -10.74 -9.37 5.09
C ASP A 52 -11.89 -8.54 4.51
N ALA A 53 -11.64 -7.24 4.25
CA ALA A 53 -12.58 -6.35 3.57
C ALA A 53 -12.61 -6.51 2.04
N GLY A 54 -11.67 -7.23 1.44
CA GLY A 54 -11.56 -7.38 -0.02
C GLY A 54 -10.96 -6.17 -0.75
N LEU A 55 -10.19 -5.34 -0.05
CA LEU A 55 -9.53 -4.16 -0.61
C LEU A 55 -8.08 -4.42 -1.05
N ALA A 56 -7.42 -5.42 -0.46
CA ALA A 56 -6.05 -5.79 -0.78
C ALA A 56 -5.90 -7.32 -0.83
N GLU A 57 -4.94 -7.78 -1.62
CA GLU A 57 -4.62 -9.21 -1.77
C GLU A 57 -3.16 -9.47 -1.42
N ARG A 58 -2.90 -10.66 -0.86
CA ARG A 58 -1.55 -11.12 -0.53
C ARG A 58 -1.10 -12.15 -1.54
N ARG A 59 0.14 -12.03 -1.99
CA ARG A 59 0.84 -12.98 -2.84
C ARG A 59 2.15 -13.38 -2.15
N LYS A 60 2.37 -14.68 -1.96
CA LYS A 60 3.62 -15.18 -1.38
C LYS A 60 4.57 -15.56 -2.51
N GLU A 61 5.83 -15.13 -2.41
CA GLU A 61 6.88 -15.47 -3.37
C GLU A 61 8.17 -15.80 -2.58
N GLY A 62 8.51 -17.09 -2.51
CA GLY A 62 9.56 -17.59 -1.62
C GLY A 62 9.30 -17.20 -0.16
N SER A 63 10.26 -16.51 0.45
CA SER A 63 10.17 -16.01 1.84
C SER A 63 9.45 -14.66 1.95
N TRP A 64 9.04 -14.06 0.84
CA TRP A 64 8.44 -12.72 0.80
C TRP A 64 6.92 -12.78 0.68
N VAL A 65 6.27 -11.78 1.27
CA VAL A 65 4.83 -11.53 1.09
C VAL A 65 4.65 -10.16 0.47
N PHE A 66 4.04 -10.17 -0.70
CA PHE A 66 3.70 -9.01 -1.50
C PHE A 66 2.22 -8.71 -1.39
N LEU A 67 1.89 -7.42 -1.41
CA LEU A 67 0.56 -6.87 -1.29
C LEU A 67 0.24 -6.11 -2.57
N ARG A 68 -0.94 -6.35 -3.13
CA ARG A 68 -1.49 -5.60 -4.25
C ARG A 68 -2.89 -5.11 -3.93
N SER A 69 -3.35 -4.08 -4.62
CA SER A 69 -4.77 -3.70 -4.60
C SER A 69 -5.62 -4.86 -5.13
N ALA A 70 -6.71 -5.19 -4.42
CA ALA A 70 -7.74 -6.11 -4.92
C ALA A 70 -8.74 -5.39 -5.83
N VAL A 71 -8.67 -4.07 -5.87
CA VAL A 71 -9.56 -3.20 -6.63
C VAL A 71 -8.88 -2.78 -7.92
N SER A 72 -9.53 -3.07 -9.05
CA SER A 72 -9.12 -2.61 -10.38
C SER A 72 -10.12 -1.60 -10.93
N GLU A 73 -9.62 -0.46 -11.42
CA GLU A 73 -10.45 0.56 -12.07
C GLU A 73 -10.90 0.15 -13.48
N GLN A 74 -10.30 -0.89 -14.06
CA GLN A 74 -10.54 -1.35 -15.43
C GLN A 74 -11.65 -2.42 -15.53
N GLY A 75 -12.38 -2.68 -14.44
CA GLY A 75 -13.40 -3.73 -14.35
C GLY A 75 -14.81 -3.21 -14.10
N THR A 76 -15.74 -4.14 -13.87
CA THR A 76 -17.12 -3.83 -13.48
C THR A 76 -17.15 -2.95 -12.22
N PRO A 77 -17.93 -1.85 -12.21
CA PRO A 77 -18.06 -1.01 -11.03
C PRO A 77 -18.44 -1.81 -9.78
N SER A 78 -17.72 -1.56 -8.70
CA SER A 78 -17.93 -2.17 -7.39
C SER A 78 -17.72 -1.15 -6.27
N LEU A 79 -18.15 -1.49 -5.05
CA LEU A 79 -17.87 -0.66 -3.88
C LEU A 79 -16.37 -0.38 -3.68
N GLY A 80 -15.50 -1.30 -4.12
CA GLY A 80 -14.05 -1.15 -4.02
C GLY A 80 -13.57 -0.07 -4.97
N THR A 81 -14.04 -0.11 -6.22
CA THR A 81 -13.71 0.91 -7.22
C THR A 81 -14.23 2.29 -6.82
N ALA A 82 -15.42 2.35 -6.20
CA ALA A 82 -15.95 3.59 -5.65
C ALA A 82 -15.07 4.14 -4.52
N ALA A 83 -14.61 3.26 -3.61
CA ALA A 83 -13.68 3.64 -2.56
C ALA A 83 -12.31 4.09 -3.10
N ALA A 84 -11.75 3.41 -4.10
CA ALA A 84 -10.51 3.82 -4.74
C ALA A 84 -10.62 5.21 -5.37
N ARG A 85 -11.71 5.47 -6.11
CA ARG A 85 -12.02 6.79 -6.68
C ARG A 85 -12.21 7.87 -5.61
N LEU A 86 -12.90 7.55 -4.52
CA LEU A 86 -13.06 8.47 -3.39
C LEU A 86 -11.70 8.84 -2.78
N LEU A 87 -10.80 7.87 -2.62
CA LEU A 87 -9.46 8.13 -2.08
C LEU A 87 -8.58 8.92 -3.05
N ALA A 88 -8.73 8.74 -4.37
CA ALA A 88 -8.08 9.56 -5.37
C ALA A 88 -8.59 11.02 -5.29
N LEU A 89 -9.91 11.20 -5.30
CA LEU A 89 -10.53 12.52 -5.14
C LEU A 89 -10.12 13.18 -3.81
N ALA A 90 -10.06 12.42 -2.72
CA ALA A 90 -9.59 12.95 -1.43
C ALA A 90 -8.12 13.38 -1.48
N GLU A 91 -7.26 12.70 -2.24
CA GLU A 91 -5.87 13.13 -2.43
C GLU A 91 -5.78 14.43 -3.23
N ASP A 92 -6.71 14.68 -4.15
CA ASP A 92 -6.77 15.92 -4.93
C ASP A 92 -7.35 17.10 -4.11
N GLU A 93 -8.34 16.84 -3.27
CA GLU A 93 -9.12 17.88 -2.56
C GLU A 93 -8.64 18.17 -1.13
N ASP A 94 -8.02 17.20 -0.42
CA ASP A 94 -7.47 17.39 0.92
C ASP A 94 -5.94 17.55 0.86
N ALA A 95 -5.48 18.80 0.93
CA ALA A 95 -4.05 19.15 0.88
C ALA A 95 -3.21 18.44 1.96
N ALA A 96 -3.76 18.20 3.15
CA ALA A 96 -3.04 17.50 4.21
C ALA A 96 -2.91 16.01 3.89
N PHE A 97 -3.94 15.41 3.31
CA PHE A 97 -3.88 14.02 2.83
C PHE A 97 -2.95 13.88 1.62
N ALA A 98 -2.98 14.84 0.68
CA ALA A 98 -2.08 14.93 -0.46
C ALA A 98 -0.61 14.96 -0.03
N SER A 99 -0.25 15.83 0.93
CA SER A 99 1.13 15.94 1.44
C SER A 99 1.60 14.59 2.01
N ARG A 100 0.77 13.94 2.83
CA ARG A 100 1.09 12.63 3.41
C ARG A 100 1.30 11.55 2.34
N CYS A 101 0.43 11.50 1.32
CA CYS A 101 0.58 10.53 0.23
C CYS A 101 1.84 10.78 -0.61
N SER A 102 2.17 12.05 -0.86
CA SER A 102 3.41 12.45 -1.54
C SER A 102 4.66 12.07 -0.73
N GLU A 103 4.67 12.32 0.57
CA GLU A 103 5.74 11.90 1.49
C GLU A 103 5.92 10.38 1.48
N ASP A 104 4.84 9.62 1.60
CA ASP A 104 4.88 8.15 1.59
C ASP A 104 5.49 7.60 0.29
N ARG A 105 5.10 8.16 -0.86
CA ARG A 105 5.67 7.79 -2.17
C ARG A 105 7.14 8.16 -2.28
N ARG A 106 7.55 9.33 -1.77
CA ARG A 106 8.97 9.74 -1.75
C ARG A 106 9.81 8.81 -0.87
N HIS A 107 9.31 8.46 0.32
CA HIS A 107 9.99 7.51 1.21
C HIS A 107 10.13 6.13 0.56
N LEU A 108 9.07 5.63 -0.07
CA LEU A 108 9.10 4.35 -0.78
C LEU A 108 10.15 4.35 -1.90
N ALA A 109 10.18 5.41 -2.72
CA ALA A 109 11.17 5.55 -3.79
C ALA A 109 12.60 5.53 -3.24
N ALA A 110 12.86 6.25 -2.14
CA ALA A 110 14.17 6.27 -1.50
C ALA A 110 14.58 4.88 -0.95
N ILE A 111 13.65 4.15 -0.30
CA ILE A 111 13.89 2.80 0.20
C ILE A 111 14.28 1.85 -0.94
N ARG A 112 13.55 1.90 -2.06
CA ARG A 112 13.80 1.03 -3.21
C ARG A 112 15.13 1.37 -3.90
N ALA A 113 15.41 2.65 -4.13
CA ALA A 113 16.68 3.10 -4.70
C ALA A 113 17.88 2.66 -3.82
N GLY A 114 17.76 2.77 -2.48
CA GLY A 114 18.81 2.31 -1.56
C GLY A 114 19.05 0.80 -1.63
N ARG A 115 17.99 0.00 -1.77
CA ARG A 115 18.09 -1.46 -1.94
C ARG A 115 18.72 -1.84 -3.27
N GLU A 116 18.33 -1.18 -4.35
CA GLU A 116 18.89 -1.41 -5.68
C GLU A 116 20.38 -1.09 -5.73
N ALA A 117 20.78 0.08 -5.21
CA ALA A 117 22.20 0.46 -5.12
C ALA A 117 23.02 -0.53 -4.26
N SER A 118 22.46 -1.01 -3.16
CA SER A 118 23.11 -2.01 -2.31
C SER A 118 23.28 -3.35 -3.03
N ALA A 119 22.27 -3.79 -3.78
CA ALA A 119 22.33 -5.01 -4.58
C ALA A 119 23.38 -4.89 -5.69
N GLN A 120 23.39 -3.79 -6.45
CA GLN A 120 24.39 -3.52 -7.48
C GLN A 120 25.82 -3.53 -6.91
N ALA A 121 26.04 -2.87 -5.77
CA ALA A 121 27.33 -2.86 -5.10
C ALA A 121 27.77 -4.25 -4.61
N TYR A 122 26.83 -5.07 -4.12
CA TYR A 122 27.11 -6.45 -3.72
C TYR A 122 27.55 -7.30 -4.93
N PHE A 123 26.80 -7.26 -6.03
CA PHE A 123 27.14 -8.01 -7.24
C PHE A 123 28.46 -7.52 -7.86
N ALA A 124 28.72 -6.22 -7.91
CA ALA A 124 29.97 -5.67 -8.42
C ALA A 124 31.21 -6.08 -7.59
N ARG A 125 31.06 -6.34 -6.29
CA ARG A 125 32.15 -6.84 -5.42
C ARG A 125 32.41 -8.35 -5.55
N HIS A 126 31.46 -9.09 -6.11
CA HIS A 126 31.51 -10.56 -6.21
C HIS A 126 31.45 -11.05 -7.67
N ALA A 127 31.67 -10.16 -8.63
CA ALA A 127 31.86 -10.44 -10.06
C ALA A 127 33.36 -10.41 -10.39
#